data_AF-A0A151RP81-F1
#
_entry.id   AF-A0A151RP81-F1
#
_cell.length_a   1.000
_cell.length_b   1.000
_cell.length_c   1.000
_cell.angle_alpha   90.00
_cell.angle_beta   90.00
_cell.angle_gamma   90.00
#
_symmetry.space_group_name_H-M   'P 1'
#
loop_
_entity.id
_entity.type
_entity.pdbx_description
1 polymer ?
#
loop_
_entity_poly.entity_id
_entity_poly.type
_entity_poly.pdbx_seq_one_letter_code
_entity_poly.pdbx_strand_id
1 'polypeptide(L)'
;MEFSIDLVPGAGPVLVAPYRMAPAELVELKGQLEDLLEKQLVRPSVSPWGAPVLMVKKKDGGSRLCVDYRQLNKLTIKNKYPLPQIDDLMDQLRGASMFSKIDLRSGYHQIRVKEGDIPNTAFRTSFVGLAGYYRRFIERFSKIVAPLT
;
A
#
# COMPACT_ATOMS: atom_id res chain seq x y z
N MET A 1 1.37 8.65 -13.29
CA MET A 1 1.29 7.17 -13.28
C MET A 1 0.37 6.76 -12.14
N GLU A 2 -0.62 5.94 -12.44
CA GLU A 2 -1.60 5.42 -11.49
C GLU A 2 -1.56 3.89 -11.51
N PHE A 3 -1.85 3.28 -10.37
CA PHE A 3 -1.92 1.84 -10.17
C PHE A 3 -3.38 1.40 -10.23
N SER A 4 -3.69 0.55 -11.20
CA SER A 4 -5.00 -0.10 -11.32
C SER A 4 -5.05 -1.40 -10.53
N ILE A 5 -6.24 -1.72 -10.02
CA ILE A 5 -6.52 -3.00 -9.34
C ILE A 5 -7.56 -3.74 -10.16
N ASP A 6 -7.08 -4.52 -11.14
CA ASP A 6 -7.95 -5.28 -12.01
C ASP A 6 -8.53 -6.48 -11.23
N LEU A 7 -9.85 -6.56 -11.13
CA LEU A 7 -10.55 -7.64 -10.43
C LEU A 7 -11.07 -8.67 -11.44
N VAL A 8 -11.21 -9.93 -11.00
CA VAL A 8 -11.86 -10.97 -11.80
C VAL A 8 -13.30 -10.57 -12.15
N PRO A 9 -13.82 -10.90 -13.35
CA PRO A 9 -15.19 -10.59 -13.72
C PRO A 9 -16.20 -11.13 -12.68
N GLY A 10 -17.13 -10.27 -12.24
CA GLY A 10 -18.13 -10.62 -11.23
C GLY A 10 -17.64 -10.57 -9.77
N ALA A 11 -16.42 -10.09 -9.51
CA ALA A 11 -15.95 -9.87 -8.14
C ALA A 11 -16.83 -8.83 -7.42
N GLY A 12 -17.40 -9.25 -6.29
CA GLY A 12 -18.15 -8.37 -5.37
C GLY A 12 -17.27 -7.79 -4.26
N PRO A 13 -17.79 -6.82 -3.49
CA PRO A 13 -17.06 -6.21 -2.38
C PRO A 13 -16.77 -7.22 -1.27
N VAL A 14 -15.56 -7.15 -0.73
CA VAL A 14 -15.14 -7.94 0.43
C VAL A 14 -15.20 -7.08 1.69
N LEU A 15 -16.01 -7.52 2.65
CA LEU A 15 -16.14 -6.88 3.96
C LEU A 15 -15.79 -7.88 5.06
N VAL A 16 -14.66 -7.66 5.73
CA VAL A 16 -14.17 -8.52 6.81
C VAL A 16 -14.28 -7.80 8.14
N ALA A 17 -14.60 -8.54 9.20
CA ALA A 17 -14.62 -8.00 10.56
C ALA A 17 -13.18 -7.66 11.03
N PRO A 18 -12.99 -6.55 11.77
CA PRO A 18 -11.71 -6.25 12.39
C PRO A 18 -11.26 -7.34 13.37
N TYR A 19 -9.94 -7.52 13.49
CA TYR A 19 -9.38 -8.41 14.50
C TYR A 19 -9.50 -7.81 15.90
N ARG A 20 -9.61 -8.68 16.91
CA ARG A 20 -9.50 -8.28 18.32
C ARG A 20 -8.05 -7.88 18.61
N MET A 21 -7.86 -6.72 19.24
CA MET A 21 -6.54 -6.20 19.60
C MET A 21 -6.45 -5.93 21.11
N ALA A 22 -5.24 -6.00 21.64
CA ALA A 22 -4.97 -5.61 23.03
C ALA A 22 -5.05 -4.07 23.19
N PRO A 23 -5.34 -3.54 24.39
CA PRO A 23 -5.42 -2.10 24.62
C PRO A 23 -4.18 -1.32 24.17
N ALA A 24 -2.98 -1.85 24.39
CA ALA A 24 -1.74 -1.22 23.95
C ALA A 24 -1.62 -1.14 22.42
N GLU A 25 -2.08 -2.17 21.69
CA GLU A 25 -2.10 -2.17 20.23
C GLU A 25 -3.12 -1.19 19.67
N LEU A 26 -4.24 -0.96 20.37
CA LEU A 26 -5.24 0.02 19.98
C LEU A 26 -4.71 1.46 20.10
N VAL A 27 -3.93 1.76 21.14
CA VAL A 27 -3.27 3.06 21.32
C VAL A 27 -2.28 3.30 20.18
N GLU A 28 -1.45 2.31 19.88
CA GLU A 28 -0.48 2.38 18.78
C GLU A 28 -1.17 2.50 17.41
N LEU A 29 -2.23 1.72 17.18
CA LEU A 29 -3.04 1.79 15.96
C LEU A 29 -3.61 3.19 15.76
N LYS A 30 -4.13 3.80 16.83
CA LYS A 30 -4.70 5.15 16.78
C LYS A 30 -3.62 6.17 16.39
N GLY A 31 -2.46 6.14 17.05
CA GLY A 31 -1.34 7.04 16.73
C GLY A 31 -0.89 6.89 15.27
N GLN A 32 -0.68 5.65 14.79
CA GLN A 32 -0.29 5.42 13.40
C GLN A 32 -1.38 5.84 12.40
N LEU A 33 -2.66 5.70 12.75
CA LEU A 33 -3.77 6.11 11.89
C LEU A 33 -3.87 7.64 11.78
N GLU A 34 -3.71 8.36 12.89
CA GLU A 34 -3.68 9.83 12.93
C GLU A 34 -2.52 10.36 12.08
N ASP A 35 -1.34 9.76 12.22
CA ASP A 35 -0.17 10.01 11.38
C ASP A 35 -0.45 9.85 9.88
N LEU A 36 -1.16 8.78 9.50
CA LEU A 36 -1.53 8.51 8.11
C LEU A 36 -2.56 9.51 7.60
N LEU A 37 -3.50 9.95 8.45
CA LEU A 37 -4.51 10.95 8.12
C LEU A 37 -3.87 12.33 7.94
N GLU A 38 -2.97 12.73 8.84
CA GLU A 38 -2.25 14.00 8.79
C GLU A 38 -1.36 14.08 7.53
N LYS A 39 -0.66 12.98 7.21
CA LYS A 39 0.13 12.84 5.97
C LYS A 39 -0.75 12.72 4.72
N GLN A 40 -2.08 12.68 4.87
CA GLN A 40 -3.07 12.53 3.80
C GLN A 40 -2.82 11.28 2.93
N LEU A 41 -2.37 10.20 3.57
CA LEU A 41 -2.19 8.89 2.95
C LEU A 41 -3.44 8.01 3.04
N VAL A 42 -4.37 8.37 3.93
CA VAL A 42 -5.68 7.71 4.13
C VAL A 42 -6.77 8.76 4.29
N ARG A 43 -8.04 8.39 4.06
CA ARG A 43 -9.20 9.25 4.35
C ARG A 43 -10.39 8.43 4.87
N PRO A 44 -11.33 9.04 5.60
CA PRO A 44 -12.61 8.40 5.91
C PRO A 44 -13.33 7.95 4.63
N SER A 45 -13.83 6.72 4.61
CA SER A 45 -14.46 6.11 3.42
C SER A 45 -15.77 5.42 3.78
N VAL A 46 -16.71 5.44 2.84
CA VAL A 46 -18.00 4.73 2.91
C VAL A 46 -18.04 3.54 1.94
N SER A 47 -16.87 3.02 1.57
CA SER A 47 -16.74 1.91 0.63
C SER A 47 -17.50 0.66 1.11
N PRO A 48 -18.12 -0.10 0.20
CA PRO A 48 -18.66 -1.43 0.54
C PRO A 48 -17.56 -2.45 0.85
N TRP A 49 -16.31 -2.15 0.51
CA TRP A 49 -15.15 -2.97 0.87
C TRP A 49 -14.63 -2.62 2.27
N GLY A 50 -13.99 -3.59 2.92
CA GLY A 50 -13.32 -3.37 4.20
C GLY A 50 -12.41 -4.52 4.57
N ALA A 51 -11.11 -4.35 4.37
CA ALA A 51 -10.07 -5.24 4.87
C ALA A 51 -9.78 -4.99 6.37
N PRO A 52 -9.47 -6.01 7.17
CA PRO A 52 -9.13 -5.80 8.58
C PRO A 52 -7.67 -5.32 8.71
N VAL A 53 -7.41 -4.56 9.77
CA VAL A 53 -6.06 -4.13 10.14
C VAL A 53 -5.51 -5.03 11.23
N LEU A 54 -4.18 -5.26 11.20
CA LEU A 54 -3.43 -5.91 12.27
C LEU A 54 -2.13 -5.14 12.56
N MET A 55 -1.63 -5.26 13.79
CA MET A 55 -0.32 -4.75 14.18
C MET A 55 0.71 -5.87 14.10
N VAL A 56 1.83 -5.61 13.42
CA VAL A 56 2.94 -6.55 13.30
C VAL A 56 4.17 -5.97 14.00
N LYS A 57 4.77 -6.74 14.90
CA LYS A 57 6.02 -6.34 15.56
C LYS A 57 7.17 -6.40 14.55
N LYS A 58 7.92 -5.30 14.47
CA LYS A 58 9.19 -5.21 13.76
C LYS A 58 10.31 -5.82 14.60
N LYS A 59 11.43 -6.13 13.94
CA LYS A 59 12.65 -6.63 14.61
C LYS A 59 13.26 -5.59 15.56
N ASP A 60 13.03 -4.30 15.30
CA ASP A 60 13.51 -3.17 16.12
C ASP A 60 12.66 -2.92 17.38
N GLY A 61 11.63 -3.73 17.63
CA GLY A 61 10.71 -3.57 18.76
C GLY A 61 9.53 -2.64 18.49
N GLY A 62 9.53 -1.90 17.37
CA GLY A 62 8.39 -1.08 16.95
C GLY A 62 7.24 -1.91 16.38
N SER A 63 6.09 -1.27 16.15
CA SER A 63 4.93 -1.92 15.53
C SER A 63 4.66 -1.34 14.14
N ARG A 64 4.09 -2.16 13.24
CA ARG A 64 3.69 -1.76 11.89
C ARG A 64 2.21 -2.03 11.70
N LEU A 65 1.46 -0.99 11.36
CA LEU A 65 0.10 -1.11 10.85
C LEU A 65 0.12 -1.84 9.49
N CYS A 66 -0.51 -3.00 9.45
CA CYS A 66 -0.62 -3.84 8.26
C CYS A 66 -2.10 -4.07 7.94
N VAL A 67 -2.46 -3.86 6.68
CA VAL A 67 -3.82 -4.12 6.20
C VAL A 67 -3.85 -5.46 5.49
N ASP A 68 -4.77 -6.31 5.92
CA ASP A 68 -4.88 -7.68 5.44
C ASP A 68 -5.69 -7.76 4.14
N TYR A 69 -5.02 -7.46 3.03
CA TYR A 69 -5.59 -7.58 1.69
C TYR A 69 -5.63 -9.01 1.14
N ARG A 70 -5.43 -10.05 1.95
CA ARG A 70 -5.39 -11.44 1.43
C ARG A 70 -6.67 -11.81 0.67
N GLN A 71 -7.84 -11.34 1.11
CA GLN A 71 -9.09 -11.60 0.39
C GLN A 71 -9.20 -10.78 -0.91
N LEU A 72 -8.82 -9.51 -0.88
CA LEU A 72 -8.76 -8.67 -2.09
C LEU A 72 -7.79 -9.28 -3.13
N ASN A 73 -6.60 -9.67 -2.71
CA ASN A 73 -5.55 -10.25 -3.57
C ASN A 73 -5.98 -11.56 -4.25
N LYS A 74 -6.96 -12.29 -3.71
CA LYS A 74 -7.54 -13.48 -4.36
C LYS A 74 -8.47 -13.10 -5.52
N LEU A 75 -9.12 -11.95 -5.44
CA LEU A 75 -10.01 -11.41 -6.45
C LEU A 75 -9.26 -10.56 -7.49
N THR A 76 -8.06 -10.08 -7.17
CA THR A 76 -7.22 -9.32 -8.10
C THR A 76 -6.59 -10.23 -9.15
N ILE A 77 -6.68 -9.83 -10.40
CA ILE A 77 -5.97 -10.45 -11.52
C ILE A 77 -4.47 -10.20 -11.31
N LYS A 78 -3.70 -11.28 -11.23
CA LYS A 78 -2.26 -11.19 -11.00
C LYS A 78 -1.57 -10.59 -12.22
N ASN A 79 -0.98 -9.41 -12.05
CA ASN A 79 -0.11 -8.81 -13.06
C ASN A 79 1.16 -9.66 -13.21
N LYS A 80 1.29 -10.37 -14.33
CA LYS A 80 2.50 -11.10 -14.71
C LYS A 80 3.39 -10.18 -15.54
N TYR A 81 4.05 -9.24 -14.87
CA TYR A 81 5.07 -8.44 -15.53
C TYR A 81 6.32 -9.31 -15.74
N PRO A 82 6.89 -9.38 -16.96
CA PRO A 82 8.11 -10.13 -17.20
C PRO A 82 9.26 -9.43 -16.48
N LEU A 83 9.66 -9.97 -15.33
CA LEU A 83 10.87 -9.54 -14.65
C LEU A 83 12.06 -10.26 -15.30
N PRO A 84 13.15 -9.54 -15.65
CA PRO A 84 14.36 -10.16 -16.18
C PRO A 84 14.95 -11.11 -15.13
N GLN A 85 15.66 -12.15 -15.59
CA GLN A 85 16.37 -13.03 -14.66
C GLN A 85 17.51 -12.27 -14.00
N ILE A 86 17.86 -12.67 -12.79
CA ILE A 86 18.92 -12.01 -12.03
C ILE A 86 20.25 -12.11 -12.79
N ASP A 87 20.54 -13.25 -13.42
CA ASP A 87 21.77 -13.43 -14.19
C ASP A 87 21.84 -12.50 -15.40
N ASP A 88 20.72 -12.27 -16.11
CA ASP A 88 20.64 -11.31 -17.21
C ASP A 88 20.96 -9.88 -16.73
N LEU A 89 20.44 -9.49 -15.57
CA LEU A 89 20.71 -8.19 -14.96
C LEU A 89 22.18 -8.06 -14.54
N MET A 90 22.78 -9.12 -14.00
CA MET A 90 24.18 -9.12 -13.56
C MET A 90 25.14 -9.11 -14.76
N ASP A 91 24.74 -9.74 -15.88
CA ASP A 91 25.51 -9.73 -17.12
C ASP A 91 25.61 -8.34 -17.73
N GLN A 92 24.54 -7.55 -17.66
CA GLN A 92 24.54 -6.14 -18.08
C GLN A 92 25.50 -5.28 -17.26
N LEU A 93 25.85 -5.71 -16.05
CA LEU A 93 26.74 -4.99 -15.14
C LEU A 93 28.21 -5.40 -15.30
N ARG A 94 28.53 -6.40 -16.12
CA ARG A 94 29.92 -6.82 -16.36
C ARG A 94 30.75 -5.69 -16.95
N GLY A 95 31.96 -5.52 -16.42
CA GLY A 95 32.90 -4.47 -16.86
C GLY A 95 32.72 -3.13 -16.16
N ALA A 96 31.64 -2.93 -15.38
CA ALA A 96 31.53 -1.80 -14.49
C ALA A 96 32.46 -1.99 -13.28
N SER A 97 33.20 -0.93 -12.93
CA SER A 97 34.12 -0.90 -11.79
C SER A 97 33.54 -0.20 -10.56
N MET A 98 32.43 0.54 -10.72
CA MET A 98 31.77 1.31 -9.68
C MET A 98 30.26 1.08 -9.76
N PHE A 99 29.64 0.80 -8.61
CA PHE A 99 28.20 0.56 -8.50
C PHE A 99 27.59 1.55 -7.51
N SER A 100 26.41 2.06 -7.83
CA SER A 100 25.58 2.82 -6.91
C SER A 100 24.19 2.20 -6.86
N LYS A 101 23.58 2.21 -5.68
CA LYS A 101 22.23 1.70 -5.45
C LYS A 101 21.39 2.80 -4.85
N ILE A 102 20.25 3.08 -5.47
CA ILE A 102 19.28 4.05 -4.98
C ILE A 102 18.09 3.27 -4.42
N ASP A 103 17.69 3.59 -3.20
CA ASP A 103 16.48 3.06 -2.58
C ASP A 103 15.38 4.13 -2.56
N LEU A 104 14.20 3.79 -3.08
CA LEU A 104 13.05 4.69 -3.03
C LEU A 104 12.40 4.58 -1.64
N ARG A 105 12.65 5.59 -0.79
CA ARG A 105 12.05 5.66 0.55
C ARG A 105 10.52 5.57 0.45
N SER A 106 9.98 4.52 1.04
CA SER A 106 8.54 4.22 0.99
C SER A 106 8.02 4.30 -0.45
N GLY A 107 8.67 3.63 -1.42
CA GLY A 107 8.33 3.75 -2.85
C GLY A 107 6.88 3.44 -3.20
N TYR A 108 6.26 2.42 -2.59
CA TYR A 108 4.81 2.15 -2.72
C TYR A 108 3.97 3.35 -2.31
N HIS A 109 4.50 4.13 -1.37
CA HIS A 109 3.89 5.32 -0.86
C HIS A 109 4.04 6.55 -1.77
N GLN A 110 4.53 6.40 -2.99
CA GLN A 110 4.63 7.48 -3.98
C GLN A 110 3.68 7.27 -5.18
N ILE A 111 3.19 6.04 -5.39
CA ILE A 111 2.31 5.69 -6.51
C ILE A 111 0.85 5.88 -6.09
N ARG A 112 0.04 6.50 -6.96
CA ARG A 112 -1.41 6.69 -6.75
C ARG A 112 -2.18 5.44 -7.14
N VAL A 113 -3.28 5.16 -6.46
CA VAL A 113 -4.30 4.20 -6.93
C VAL A 113 -5.26 4.92 -7.87
N LYS A 114 -5.67 4.28 -8.96
CA LYS A 114 -6.67 4.79 -9.89
C LYS A 114 -7.98 5.11 -9.15
N GLU A 115 -8.62 6.24 -9.45
CA GLU A 115 -9.79 6.72 -8.67
C GLU A 115 -10.93 5.69 -8.54
N GLY A 116 -11.22 4.95 -9.61
CA GLY A 116 -12.24 3.90 -9.60
C GLY A 116 -11.90 2.69 -8.71
N ASP A 117 -10.63 2.49 -8.39
CA ASP A 117 -10.14 1.34 -7.61
C ASP A 117 -9.88 1.69 -6.14
N ILE A 118 -9.95 2.98 -5.77
CA ILE A 118 -9.82 3.44 -4.39
C ILE A 118 -10.77 2.71 -3.44
N PRO A 119 -12.07 2.50 -3.77
CA PRO A 119 -12.98 1.78 -2.89
C PRO A 119 -12.48 0.37 -2.53
N ASN A 120 -11.80 -0.32 -3.43
CA ASN A 120 -11.28 -1.68 -3.22
C ASN A 120 -10.23 -1.74 -2.11
N THR A 121 -9.54 -0.61 -1.86
CA THR A 121 -8.50 -0.47 -0.82
C THR A 121 -9.05 0.00 0.52
N ALA A 122 -10.35 -0.08 0.77
CA ALA A 122 -10.90 0.31 2.05
C ALA A 122 -10.54 -0.69 3.17
N PHE A 123 -10.29 -0.19 4.37
CA PHE A 123 -9.99 -1.01 5.54
C PHE A 123 -10.88 -0.64 6.75
N ARG A 124 -10.82 -1.46 7.79
CA ARG A 124 -11.64 -1.28 9.00
C ARG A 124 -10.78 -1.31 10.23
N THR A 125 -11.01 -0.33 11.09
CA THR A 125 -10.41 -0.27 12.42
C THR A 125 -11.51 -0.44 13.46
N SER A 126 -11.15 -1.04 14.59
CA SER A 126 -12.08 -1.33 15.70
C SER A 126 -12.57 -0.08 16.45
N PHE A 127 -11.94 1.09 16.23
CA PHE A 127 -12.19 2.32 16.99
C PHE A 127 -13.14 3.30 16.29
N VAL A 128 -13.06 3.46 14.96
CA VAL A 128 -13.77 4.51 14.20
C VAL A 128 -14.76 3.94 13.17
N GLY A 129 -14.82 2.62 12.99
CA GLY A 129 -15.63 1.99 11.95
C GLY A 129 -14.86 1.75 10.64
N LEU A 130 -15.34 2.30 9.52
CA LEU A 130 -14.72 2.15 8.18
C LEU A 130 -13.76 3.30 7.88
N ALA A 131 -12.52 2.99 7.51
CA ALA A 131 -11.50 3.95 7.08
C ALA A 131 -10.84 3.46 5.79
N GLY A 132 -10.84 4.26 4.72
CA GLY A 132 -10.25 3.84 3.46
C GLY A 132 -8.86 4.41 3.25
N TYR A 133 -8.01 3.71 2.49
CA TYR A 133 -6.90 4.44 1.87
C TYR A 133 -7.48 5.47 0.89
N TYR A 134 -6.92 6.66 0.92
CA TYR A 134 -6.98 7.63 -0.17
C TYR A 134 -5.63 8.27 -0.21
N ARG A 135 -4.94 8.11 -1.34
CA ARG A 135 -3.56 8.55 -1.43
C ARG A 135 -3.46 9.84 -2.18
N ARG A 136 -3.14 10.90 -1.42
CA ARG A 136 -2.62 12.15 -1.94
C ARG A 136 -1.26 11.89 -2.59
N PHE A 137 -1.15 12.41 -3.80
CA PHE A 137 0.10 12.61 -4.51
C PHE A 137 0.82 13.80 -3.94
N ILE A 138 2.14 13.68 -3.84
CA ILE A 138 3.01 14.84 -3.76
C ILE A 138 2.71 15.67 -5.00
N GLU A 139 2.03 16.80 -4.82
CA GLU A 139 1.76 17.73 -5.92
C GLU A 139 3.09 18.00 -6.64
N ARG A 140 3.10 17.87 -7.97
CA ARG A 140 4.31 18.01 -8.81
C ARG A 140 5.35 16.89 -8.69
N PHE A 141 5.05 15.72 -8.12
CA PHE A 141 5.98 14.58 -8.16
C PHE A 141 6.42 14.25 -9.60
N SER A 142 5.48 14.27 -10.56
CA SER A 142 5.80 14.07 -11.98
C SER A 142 6.75 15.13 -12.57
N LYS A 143 6.88 16.32 -11.95
CA LYS A 143 7.88 17.34 -12.32
C LYS A 143 9.23 17.10 -11.63
N ILE A 144 9.24 16.43 -10.48
CA ILE A 144 10.45 16.04 -9.74
C ILE A 144 11.09 14.79 -10.37
N VAL A 145 10.28 13.84 -10.83
CA VAL A 145 10.71 12.60 -11.48
C VAL A 145 10.58 12.64 -13.00
N ALA A 146 10.34 13.83 -13.58
CA ALA A 146 10.56 14.01 -15.00
C ALA A 146 11.99 13.53 -15.29
N PRO A 147 12.22 12.75 -16.36
CA PRO A 147 13.58 12.43 -16.78
C PRO A 147 14.38 13.73 -16.79
N LEU A 148 15.55 13.73 -16.16
CA LEU A 148 16.57 14.75 -16.41
C LEU A 148 17.05 14.54 -17.86
N THR A 149 16.22 14.94 -18.82
CA THR A 149 16.56 15.14 -20.22
C THR A 149 16.77 16.61 -20.43
#